data_AF-A0A060C8I3-F1
#
_entry.id   AF-A0A060C8I3-F1
#
_cell.length_a   1.000
_cell.length_b   1.000
_cell.length_c   1.000
_cell.angle_alpha   90.00
_cell.angle_beta   90.00
_cell.angle_gamma   90.00
#
_symmetry.space_group_name_H-M   'P 1'
#
loop_
_entity.id
_entity.type
_entity.pdbx_description
1 polymer ?
#
loop_
_entity_poly.entity_id
_entity_poly.type
_entity_poly.pdbx_seq_one_letter_code
_entity_poly.pdbx_strand_id
1 'polypeptide(L)'
;MVKRQKVALIGPIYPYRGGIAQYNKELRDALENQAELTTYSFKRLYPSFLYPGKSDKEEGVKGWLQGVRYVLDAYSPFSVRRAAHKLLLMAMRRL
;
A
#
# COMPACT_ATOMS: atom_id res chain seq x y z
N MET A 1 -15.94 -25.37 3.90
CA MET A 1 -15.50 -23.95 3.95
C MET A 1 -14.85 -23.61 2.62
N VAL A 2 -15.30 -22.56 1.93
CA VAL A 2 -14.67 -22.09 0.68
C VAL A 2 -13.39 -21.35 1.02
N LYS A 3 -12.25 -21.78 0.45
CA LYS A 3 -10.95 -21.13 0.64
C LYS A 3 -10.99 -19.76 -0.05
N ARG A 4 -10.94 -18.66 0.72
CA ARG A 4 -10.81 -17.31 0.15
C ARG A 4 -9.46 -17.17 -0.54
N GLN A 5 -9.43 -16.52 -1.70
CA GLN A 5 -8.18 -16.22 -2.38
C GLN A 5 -7.32 -15.27 -1.53
N LYS A 6 -6.01 -15.52 -1.52
CA LYS A 6 -5.03 -14.65 -0.86
C LYS A 6 -4.58 -13.61 -1.88
N VAL A 7 -4.78 -12.34 -1.57
CA VAL A 7 -4.49 -11.24 -2.49
C VAL A 7 -3.60 -10.24 -1.78
N ALA A 8 -2.61 -9.73 -2.50
CA ALA A 8 -1.79 -8.62 -2.05
C ALA A 8 -1.96 -7.43 -2.97
N LEU A 9 -2.42 -6.32 -2.39
CA LEU A 9 -2.52 -5.04 -3.07
C LEU A 9 -1.27 -4.21 -2.77
N ILE A 10 -0.60 -3.73 -3.81
CA ILE A 10 0.65 -2.99 -3.69
C ILE A 10 0.54 -1.70 -4.50
N GLY A 11 0.68 -0.55 -3.85
CA GLY A 11 0.65 0.74 -4.54
C GLY A 11 0.54 1.93 -3.59
N PRO A 12 0.65 3.16 -4.11
CA PRO A 12 0.30 4.34 -3.32
C PRO A 12 -1.19 4.26 -2.96
N ILE A 13 -1.51 4.53 -1.71
CA ILE A 13 -2.88 4.64 -1.18
C ILE A 13 -2.88 5.84 -0.21
N TYR A 14 -4.03 6.27 0.28
CA TYR A 14 -4.08 7.31 1.31
C TYR A 14 -3.02 7.11 2.39
N PRO A 15 -2.33 8.17 2.85
CA PRO A 15 -2.66 9.58 2.64
C PRO A 15 -2.10 10.18 1.34
N TYR A 16 -1.49 9.42 0.44
CA TYR A 16 -1.00 9.99 -0.82
C TYR A 16 -2.13 10.56 -1.67
N ARG A 17 -1.86 11.68 -2.35
CA ARG A 17 -2.81 12.33 -3.27
C ARG A 17 -2.82 11.70 -4.66
N GLY A 18 -3.89 11.99 -5.38
CA GLY A 18 -4.02 11.71 -6.82
C GLY A 18 -4.73 10.41 -7.14
N GLY A 19 -5.13 10.25 -8.41
CA GLY A 19 -6.06 9.20 -8.84
C GLY A 19 -5.61 7.78 -8.51
N ILE A 20 -4.31 7.46 -8.62
CA ILE A 20 -3.82 6.11 -8.30
C ILE A 20 -4.06 5.77 -6.81
N ALA A 21 -3.85 6.72 -5.90
CA ALA A 21 -4.06 6.50 -4.47
C ALA A 21 -5.56 6.35 -4.13
N GLN A 22 -6.41 7.11 -4.81
CA GLN A 22 -7.87 7.05 -4.69
C GLN A 22 -8.39 5.70 -5.20
N TYR A 23 -8.02 5.29 -6.41
CA TYR A 23 -8.42 4.01 -6.98
C TYR A 23 -7.87 2.81 -6.19
N ASN A 24 -6.65 2.88 -5.65
CA ASN A 24 -6.14 1.81 -4.78
C ASN A 24 -6.92 1.71 -3.47
N LYS A 25 -7.43 2.83 -2.92
CA LYS A 25 -8.34 2.77 -1.77
C LYS A 25 -9.65 2.10 -2.16
N GLU A 26 -10.26 2.51 -3.26
CA GLU A 26 -11.53 1.91 -3.71
C GLU A 26 -11.39 0.42 -3.99
N LEU A 27 -10.30 0.03 -4.65
CA LEU A 27 -9.98 -1.37 -4.92
C LEU A 27 -9.76 -2.16 -3.62
N ARG A 28 -9.03 -1.59 -2.65
CA ARG A 28 -8.85 -2.21 -1.33
C ARG A 28 -10.20 -2.50 -0.69
N ASP A 29 -11.07 -1.49 -0.62
CA ASP A 29 -12.36 -1.61 0.05
C ASP A 29 -13.27 -2.63 -0.63
N ALA A 30 -13.23 -2.71 -1.97
CA ALA A 30 -13.95 -3.73 -2.73
C ALA A 30 -13.44 -5.15 -2.46
N LEU A 31 -12.12 -5.31 -2.28
CA LEU A 31 -11.47 -6.61 -2.06
C LEU A 31 -11.50 -7.09 -0.60
N GLU A 32 -11.62 -6.18 0.37
CA GLU A 32 -11.52 -6.50 1.81
C GLU A 32 -12.53 -7.58 2.25
N ASN A 33 -13.71 -7.60 1.63
CA ASN A 33 -14.75 -8.59 1.90
C ASN A 33 -14.74 -9.81 0.97
N GLN A 34 -13.86 -9.84 -0.03
CA GLN A 34 -13.81 -10.90 -1.06
C GLN A 34 -12.58 -11.79 -0.92
N ALA A 35 -11.49 -11.28 -0.35
CA ALA A 35 -10.21 -11.96 -0.27
C ALA A 35 -9.58 -11.88 1.13
N GLU A 36 -8.62 -12.77 1.41
CA GLU A 36 -7.66 -12.55 2.48
C GLU A 36 -6.65 -11.51 2.00
N LEU A 37 -6.98 -10.22 2.20
CA LEU A 37 -6.26 -9.09 1.63
C LEU A 37 -5.11 -8.63 2.54
N THR A 38 -3.93 -8.44 1.96
CA THR A 38 -2.85 -7.65 2.58
C THR A 38 -2.49 -6.47 1.71
N THR A 39 -2.51 -5.26 2.28
CA THR A 39 -2.17 -4.04 1.54
C THR A 39 -0.79 -3.52 1.94
N TYR A 40 0.06 -3.26 0.94
CA TYR A 40 1.37 -2.64 1.10
C TYR A 40 1.41 -1.30 0.38
N SER A 41 2.00 -0.30 1.03
CA SER A 41 2.17 1.02 0.44
C SER A 41 3.51 1.63 0.81
N PHE A 42 3.73 2.84 0.33
CA PHE A 42 4.98 3.57 0.46
C PHE A 42 5.05 4.29 1.79
N LYS A 43 6.18 4.21 2.50
CA LYS A 43 6.54 5.11 3.59
C LYS A 43 6.79 6.53 3.07
N ARG A 44 7.36 6.64 1.87
CA ARG A 44 7.56 7.88 1.11
C ARG A 44 7.57 7.60 -0.38
N LEU A 45 7.01 8.52 -1.16
CA LEU A 45 7.11 8.53 -2.62
C LEU A 45 8.32 9.34 -3.03
N TYR A 46 8.12 10.55 -3.56
CA TYR A 46 9.16 11.38 -4.14
C TYR A 46 9.66 12.46 -3.17
N PRO A 47 10.86 13.05 -3.39
CA PRO A 47 11.37 14.16 -2.60
C PRO A 47 10.42 15.34 -2.55
N SER A 48 10.36 16.00 -1.40
CA SER A 48 9.50 17.17 -1.16
C SER A 48 9.77 18.31 -2.14
N PHE A 49 11.02 18.48 -2.59
CA PHE A 49 11.38 19.54 -3.55
C PHE A 49 10.74 19.37 -4.94
N LEU A 50 10.30 18.16 -5.31
CA LEU A 50 9.55 17.94 -6.55
C LEU A 50 8.08 18.39 -6.42
N TYR A 51 7.67 18.83 -5.24
CA TYR A 51 6.35 19.35 -4.97
C TYR A 51 6.44 20.83 -4.55
N PRO A 52 6.62 21.75 -5.51
CA PRO A 52 6.79 23.18 -5.23
C PRO A 52 5.54 23.74 -4.52
N GLY A 53 5.64 23.91 -3.20
CA GLY A 53 4.57 24.44 -2.36
C GLY A 53 3.37 23.52 -2.12
N LYS A 54 3.43 22.25 -2.54
CA LYS A 54 2.34 21.29 -2.36
C LYS A 54 2.81 20.04 -1.62
N SER A 55 1.91 19.37 -0.91
CA SER A 55 2.20 18.08 -0.29
C SER A 55 1.98 16.93 -1.29
N ASP A 56 2.65 15.79 -1.10
CA ASP A 56 2.29 14.53 -1.77
C ASP A 56 1.08 13.86 -1.11
N LYS A 57 0.50 14.50 -0.10
CA LYS A 57 -0.66 14.04 0.65
C LYS A 57 -1.94 14.71 0.17
N GLU A 58 -3.04 13.96 0.24
CA GLU A 58 -4.39 14.42 -0.08
C GLU A 58 -4.87 15.39 1.00
N GLU A 59 -5.45 16.51 0.59
CA GLU A 59 -5.99 17.50 1.54
C GLU A 59 -7.18 16.91 2.30
N GLY A 60 -7.25 17.19 3.61
CA GLY A 60 -8.31 16.66 4.47
C GLY A 60 -8.13 15.21 4.93
N VAL A 61 -7.24 14.42 4.32
CA VAL A 61 -6.91 13.06 4.77
C VAL A 61 -5.89 13.12 5.91
N LYS A 62 -6.31 12.73 7.11
CA LYS A 62 -5.46 12.73 8.30
C LYS A 62 -4.82 11.37 8.54
N GLY A 63 -3.48 11.36 8.58
CA GLY A 63 -2.70 10.21 9.02
C GLY A 63 -2.67 9.04 8.02
N TRP A 64 -2.21 7.90 8.50
CA TRP A 64 -2.06 6.68 7.71
C TRP A 64 -3.33 5.84 7.75
N LEU A 65 -3.68 5.20 6.62
CA LEU A 65 -4.83 4.32 6.54
C LEU A 65 -4.57 3.06 7.37
N GLN A 66 -5.51 2.72 8.25
CA GLN A 66 -5.42 1.51 9.08
C GLN A 66 -5.45 0.25 8.21
N GLY A 67 -4.75 -0.81 8.67
CA GLY A 67 -4.67 -2.06 7.93
C GLY A 67 -3.72 -2.04 6.72
N VAL A 68 -3.03 -0.91 6.45
CA VAL A 68 -2.03 -0.79 5.38
C VAL A 68 -0.61 -0.85 5.94
N ARG A 69 0.26 -1.60 5.28
CA ARG A 69 1.68 -1.73 5.63
C ARG A 69 2.53 -0.75 4.81
N TYR A 70 2.86 0.41 5.39
CA TYR A 70 3.71 1.43 4.75
C TYR A 70 5.21 1.11 4.89
N VAL A 71 5.71 0.20 4.06
CA VAL A 71 7.09 -0.32 4.15
C VAL A 71 7.91 -0.13 2.87
N LEU A 72 7.28 0.28 1.77
CA LEU A 72 7.98 0.56 0.52
C LEU A 72 8.62 1.94 0.58
N ASP A 73 9.78 2.10 -0.03
CA ASP A 73 10.53 3.35 -0.04
C ASP A 73 11.01 3.59 -1.46
N ALA A 74 10.48 4.62 -2.13
CA ALA A 74 10.82 4.89 -3.52
C ALA A 74 12.30 5.27 -3.70
N TYR A 75 13.01 5.68 -2.64
CA TYR A 75 14.44 5.96 -2.70
C TYR A 75 15.29 4.71 -2.53
N SER A 76 14.70 3.61 -2.05
CA SER A 76 15.41 2.38 -1.76
C SER A 76 14.76 1.23 -2.55
N PRO A 77 15.29 0.87 -3.74
CA PRO A 77 14.75 -0.24 -4.52
C PRO A 77 14.78 -1.58 -3.74
N PHE A 78 15.67 -1.73 -2.77
CA PHE A 78 15.71 -2.89 -1.87
C PHE A 78 14.50 -3.00 -0.93
N SER A 79 13.75 -1.91 -0.70
CA SER A 79 12.50 -1.94 0.08
C SER A 79 11.45 -2.84 -0.57
N VAL A 80 11.33 -2.81 -1.89
CA VAL A 80 10.40 -3.64 -2.67
C VAL A 80 10.79 -5.11 -2.54
N ARG A 81 12.07 -5.44 -2.70
CA ARG A 81 12.57 -6.82 -2.51
C ARG A 81 12.28 -7.34 -1.10
N ARG A 82 12.48 -6.51 -0.07
CA ARG A 82 12.17 -6.88 1.32
C ARG A 82 10.67 -7.11 1.54
N ALA A 83 9.82 -6.27 0.96
CA ALA A 83 8.36 -6.43 1.04
C ALA A 83 7.91 -7.73 0.34
N ALA A 84 8.42 -8.00 -0.86
CA ALA A 84 8.17 -9.24 -1.60
C ALA A 84 8.62 -10.47 -0.81
N HIS A 85 9.83 -10.44 -0.24
CA HIS A 85 10.33 -11.53 0.60
C HIS A 85 9.45 -11.77 1.84
N LYS A 86 9.00 -10.70 2.52
CA LYS A 86 8.08 -10.82 3.66
C LYS A 86 6.74 -11.43 3.25
N LEU A 87 6.21 -11.05 2.08
CA LEU A 87 4.97 -11.58 1.54
C LEU A 87 5.11 -13.08 1.20
N LEU A 88 6.21 -13.48 0.58
CA LEU A 88 6.51 -14.90 0.32
C LEU A 88 6.60 -15.70 1.61
N LEU A 89 7.31 -15.19 2.62
CA LEU A 89 7.39 -15.85 3.94
C LEU A 89 6.02 -15.98 4.61
N MET A 90 5.17 -14.95 4.51
CA MET A 90 3.80 -15.00 5.04
C MET A 90 2.94 -16.02 4.31
N ALA A 91 3.11 -16.15 2.99
CA ALA A 91 2.43 -17.17 2.19
C ALA A 91 2.88 -18.58 2.58
N MET A 92 4.19 -18.78 2.80
CA MET A 92 4.79 -20.08 3.15
C MET A 92 4.50 -20.55 4.58
N ARG A 93 4.50 -19.64 5.57
CA ARG A 93 4.24 -19.97 6.99
C ARG A 93 2.79 -20.35 7.30
N ARG A 94 1.88 -20.22 6.32
CA ARG A 94 0.44 -20.50 6.44
C ARG A 94 -0.01 -21.64 5.51
N LEU A 95 0.95 -22.46 5.06
CA LEU A 95 0.78 -23.78 4.45
C LEU A 95 1.22 -24.82 5.49
#